data_AF-A0A4U8UB14-F1
#
_entry.id   AF-A0A4U8UB14-F1
#
_cell.length_a   1.000
_cell.length_b   1.000
_cell.length_c   1.000
_cell.angle_alpha   90.00
_cell.angle_beta   90.00
_cell.angle_gamma   90.00
#
_symmetry.space_group_name_H-M   'P 1'
#
loop_
_entity.id
_entity.type
_entity.pdbx_description
1 polymer ?
#
loop_
_entity_poly.entity_id
_entity_poly.type
_entity_poly.pdbx_seq_one_letter_code
_entity_poly.pdbx_strand_id
1 'polypeptide(L)'
;MCELISRIEKTHNKLFFEAILESIDECQLSASGFSEFETYGNFVASQYGNQALYITLRQDRAAKSIISINPTHKQLEWYSKYYDTCCIETWIEESFIGKLTKYAVFRSISPYTWHKILSAKREPNIFRKKLKAKLKNLVCKK
;
A
#
# COMPACT_ATOMS: atom_id res chain seq x y z
N MET A 1 14.41 -7.99 17.74
CA MET A 1 14.15 -6.54 17.85
C MET A 1 15.04 -5.91 18.91
N CYS A 2 15.11 -6.50 20.11
CA CYS A 2 16.03 -6.05 21.18
C CYS A 2 17.48 -5.89 20.71
N GLU A 3 17.99 -6.81 19.89
CA GLU A 3 19.35 -6.71 19.34
C GLU A 3 19.58 -5.45 18.50
N LEU A 4 18.65 -5.12 17.59
CA LEU A 4 18.72 -3.91 16.77
C LEU A 4 18.74 -2.67 17.66
N ILE A 5 17.80 -2.61 18.61
CA ILE A 5 17.68 -1.51 19.58
C ILE A 5 19.01 -1.34 20.33
N SER A 6 19.51 -2.41 20.96
CA SER A 6 20.77 -2.36 21.71
C SER A 6 21.97 -1.94 20.85
N ARG A 7 22.03 -2.35 19.58
CA ARG A 7 23.09 -1.93 18.66
C ARG A 7 23.00 -0.44 18.33
N ILE A 8 21.81 0.07 18.03
CA ILE A 8 21.60 1.50 17.74
C ILE A 8 21.95 2.33 18.98
N GLU A 9 21.41 1.96 20.15
CA GLU A 9 21.65 2.70 21.39
C GLU A 9 23.12 2.72 21.77
N LYS A 10 23.83 1.60 21.62
CA LYS A 10 25.27 1.52 21.86
C LYS A 10 26.08 2.34 20.85
N THR A 11 25.67 2.36 19.58
CA THR A 11 26.40 3.05 18.50
C THR A 11 26.27 4.57 18.63
N HIS A 12 25.07 5.05 18.96
CA HIS A 12 24.78 6.48 19.06
C HIS A 12 24.88 7.03 20.49
N ASN A 13 25.04 6.14 21.49
CA ASN A 13 25.04 6.46 22.93
C ASN A 13 23.79 7.27 23.34
N LYS A 14 22.63 6.88 22.82
CA LYS A 14 21.32 7.54 22.97
C LYS A 14 20.23 6.49 23.03
N LEU A 15 19.02 6.86 23.47
CA LEU A 15 17.87 5.96 23.38
C LEU A 15 17.51 5.74 21.91
N PHE A 16 16.95 4.58 21.58
CA PHE A 16 16.69 4.20 20.19
C PHE A 16 15.86 5.26 19.46
N PHE A 17 14.78 5.73 20.07
CA PHE A 17 13.91 6.74 19.45
C PHE A 17 14.62 8.09 19.24
N GLU A 18 15.52 8.48 20.14
CA GLU A 18 16.29 9.73 20.01
C GLU A 18 17.26 9.63 18.83
N ALA A 19 17.97 8.50 18.72
CA ALA A 19 18.87 8.25 17.61
C ALA A 19 18.14 8.25 16.25
N ILE A 20 16.91 7.71 16.21
CA ILE A 20 16.07 7.76 15.00
C ILE A 20 15.64 9.20 14.69
N LEU A 21 15.10 9.94 15.66
CA LEU A 21 14.60 11.30 15.42
C LEU A 21 15.71 12.25 14.97
N GLU A 22 16.91 12.14 15.52
CA GLU A 22 18.06 12.94 15.09
C GLU A 22 18.62 12.56 13.72
N SER A 23 18.30 11.36 13.22
CA SER A 23 18.73 10.91 11.89
C SER A 23 17.83 11.42 10.76
N ILE A 24 16.73 12.10 11.10
CA ILE A 24 15.73 12.60 10.15
C ILE A 24 15.73 14.13 10.26
N ASP A 25 15.93 14.81 9.14
CA ASP A 25 15.77 16.27 9.09
C ASP A 25 14.37 16.66 9.56
N GLU A 26 14.27 17.67 10.42
CA GLU A 26 13.00 18.09 11.04
C GLU A 26 11.91 18.40 9.99
N CYS A 27 12.31 19.01 8.86
CA CYS A 27 11.41 19.33 7.76
C CYS A 27 10.87 18.08 7.02
N GLN A 28 11.54 16.94 7.18
CA GLN A 28 11.14 15.66 6.60
C GLN A 28 10.45 14.74 7.59
N LEU A 29 10.42 15.07 8.89
CA LEU A 29 9.92 14.17 9.92
C LEU A 29 8.48 13.68 9.64
N SER A 30 7.60 14.58 9.20
CA SER A 30 6.20 14.26 8.86
C SER A 30 6.04 13.37 7.62
N ALA A 31 7.02 13.39 6.71
CA ALA A 31 7.03 12.62 5.47
C ALA A 31 8.05 11.48 5.50
N SER A 32 8.72 11.25 6.63
CA SER A 32 9.85 10.32 6.76
C SER A 32 9.46 8.89 6.45
N GLY A 33 8.19 8.54 6.64
CA GLY A 33 7.70 7.18 6.45
C GLY A 33 8.37 6.18 7.37
N PHE A 34 9.02 6.63 8.45
CA PHE A 34 9.74 5.75 9.35
C PHE A 34 8.80 4.68 9.90
N SER A 35 9.23 3.42 9.73
CA SER A 35 8.53 2.24 10.20
C SER A 35 9.52 1.38 10.97
N GLU A 36 9.27 1.22 12.26
CA GLU A 36 10.11 0.40 13.14
C GLU A 36 10.19 -1.06 12.65
N PHE A 37 9.06 -1.59 12.20
CA PHE A 37 8.98 -2.96 11.69
C PHE A 37 9.70 -3.13 10.35
N GLU A 38 9.62 -2.15 9.46
CA GLU A 38 10.37 -2.18 8.20
C GLU A 38 11.87 -2.08 8.46
N THR A 39 12.28 -1.18 9.36
CA THR A 39 13.67 -1.04 9.80
C THR A 39 14.21 -2.33 10.39
N TYR A 40 13.43 -3.00 11.24
CA TYR A 40 13.80 -4.29 11.81
C TYR A 40 13.84 -5.40 10.77
N GLY A 41 12.90 -5.43 9.82
CA GLY A 41 12.92 -6.38 8.70
C GLY A 41 14.20 -6.24 7.88
N ASN A 42 14.60 -5.00 7.57
CA ASN A 42 15.85 -4.70 6.86
C ASN A 42 17.08 -5.10 7.67
N PHE A 43 17.10 -4.84 8.98
CA PHE A 43 18.16 -5.30 9.87
C PHE A 43 18.30 -6.83 9.80
N VAL A 44 17.22 -7.58 10.00
CA VAL A 44 17.25 -9.05 9.95
C VAL A 44 17.71 -9.55 8.60
N ALA A 45 17.19 -9.00 7.51
CA ALA A 45 17.60 -9.36 6.15
C ALA A 45 19.11 -9.10 5.92
N SER A 46 19.64 -8.00 6.44
CA SER A 46 21.06 -7.65 6.28
C SER A 46 22.00 -8.53 7.10
N GLN A 47 21.62 -8.88 8.33
CA GLN A 47 22.49 -9.62 9.25
C GLN A 47 22.35 -11.14 9.10
N TYR A 48 21.15 -11.59 8.76
CA TYR A 48 20.75 -13.00 8.82
C TYR A 48 20.10 -13.48 7.51
N GLY A 49 20.25 -12.74 6.41
CA GLY A 49 19.59 -13.08 5.13
C GLY A 49 19.98 -14.45 4.58
N ASN A 50 21.19 -14.93 4.88
CA ASN A 50 21.63 -16.29 4.52
C ASN A 50 20.99 -17.41 5.36
N GLN A 51 20.34 -17.06 6.47
CA GLN A 51 19.60 -17.96 7.36
C GLN A 51 18.09 -17.79 7.20
N ALA A 52 17.65 -16.78 6.47
CA ALA A 52 16.23 -16.48 6.26
C ALA A 52 15.71 -17.20 5.01
N LEU A 53 14.53 -17.82 5.13
CA LEU A 53 13.76 -18.27 3.98
C LEU A 53 12.85 -17.13 3.53
N TYR A 54 13.07 -16.62 2.32
CA TYR A 54 12.19 -15.62 1.72
C TYR A 54 11.02 -16.31 1.01
N ILE A 55 9.80 -15.98 1.42
CA ILE A 55 8.58 -16.40 0.72
C ILE A 55 7.96 -15.21 0.00
N THR A 56 7.49 -15.43 -1.22
CA THR A 56 6.71 -14.43 -1.95
C THR A 56 5.25 -14.60 -1.61
N LEU A 57 4.65 -13.57 -1.02
CA LEU A 57 3.21 -13.51 -0.77
C LEU A 57 2.49 -12.88 -1.96
N ARG A 58 1.29 -13.36 -2.27
CA ARG A 58 0.37 -12.73 -3.21
C ARG A 58 -0.34 -11.60 -2.47
N GLN A 59 0.01 -10.37 -2.78
CA GLN A 59 -0.47 -9.19 -2.06
C GLN A 59 -1.33 -8.30 -2.95
N ASP A 60 -2.32 -7.64 -2.34
CA ASP A 60 -3.13 -6.63 -3.02
C ASP A 60 -3.32 -5.37 -2.18
N ARG A 61 -2.58 -4.32 -2.53
CA ARG A 61 -2.68 -3.02 -1.85
C ARG A 61 -3.91 -2.20 -2.27
N ALA A 62 -4.53 -2.52 -3.40
CA ALA A 62 -5.65 -1.79 -3.97
C ALA A 62 -7.00 -2.48 -3.70
N ALA A 63 -7.05 -3.42 -2.76
CA ALA A 63 -8.22 -4.26 -2.51
C ALA A 63 -9.48 -3.46 -2.19
N LYS A 64 -9.36 -2.30 -1.53
CA LYS A 64 -10.51 -1.40 -1.24
C LYS A 64 -11.35 -1.07 -2.49
N SER A 65 -10.73 -1.02 -3.66
CA SER A 65 -11.44 -0.76 -4.91
C SER A 65 -12.38 -1.90 -5.32
N ILE A 66 -12.15 -3.13 -4.86
CA ILE A 66 -12.91 -4.33 -5.24
C ILE A 66 -13.78 -4.87 -4.10
N ILE A 67 -13.37 -4.71 -2.85
CA ILE A 67 -14.08 -5.25 -1.68
C ILE A 67 -14.60 -4.19 -0.70
N SER A 68 -14.51 -2.91 -1.07
CA SER A 68 -14.96 -1.76 -0.25
C SER A 68 -14.13 -1.53 1.02
N ILE A 69 -14.39 -0.41 1.71
CA ILE A 69 -13.74 -0.07 2.99
C ILE A 69 -14.14 -1.02 4.13
N ASN A 70 -15.37 -1.49 4.11
CA ASN A 70 -15.93 -2.43 5.08
C ASN A 70 -16.34 -3.71 4.35
N PRO A 71 -15.40 -4.62 4.04
CA PRO A 71 -15.69 -5.84 3.32
C PRO A 71 -16.53 -6.79 4.18
N THR A 72 -17.45 -7.49 3.53
CA THR A 72 -18.18 -8.59 4.16
C THR A 72 -17.29 -9.82 4.32
N HIS A 73 -17.61 -10.72 5.27
CA HIS A 73 -16.90 -11.99 5.43
C HIS A 73 -16.83 -12.79 4.11
N LYS A 74 -17.93 -12.82 3.35
CA LYS A 74 -17.99 -13.51 2.05
C LYS A 74 -17.08 -12.90 0.98
N GLN A 75 -16.83 -11.59 1.04
CA GLN A 75 -15.86 -10.94 0.16
C GLN A 75 -14.44 -11.33 0.55
N LEU A 76 -14.11 -11.33 1.84
CA LEU A 76 -12.80 -11.75 2.35
C LEU A 76 -12.50 -13.22 2.05
N GLU A 77 -13.47 -14.11 2.24
CA GLU A 77 -13.35 -15.54 1.92
C GLU A 77 -13.15 -15.79 0.42
N TRP A 78 -13.78 -14.99 -0.43
CA TRP A 78 -13.51 -15.04 -1.87
C TRP A 78 -12.12 -14.50 -2.20
N TYR A 79 -11.69 -13.42 -1.55
CA TYR A 79 -10.40 -12.78 -1.77
C TYR A 79 -9.21 -13.65 -1.35
N SER A 80 -9.34 -14.37 -0.24
CA SER A 80 -8.28 -15.24 0.32
C SER A 80 -7.90 -16.40 -0.60
N LYS A 81 -8.75 -16.73 -1.58
CA LYS A 81 -8.44 -17.72 -2.62
C LYS A 81 -7.34 -17.23 -3.58
N TYR A 82 -7.18 -15.91 -3.71
CA TYR A 82 -6.30 -15.27 -4.69
C TYR A 82 -5.11 -14.55 -4.06
N TYR A 83 -5.30 -14.00 -2.86
CA TYR A 83 -4.29 -13.22 -2.15
C TYR A 83 -4.08 -13.74 -0.74
N ASP A 84 -2.83 -13.74 -0.31
CA ASP A 84 -2.43 -14.11 1.04
C ASP A 84 -2.60 -12.90 1.98
N THR A 85 -2.39 -11.68 1.46
CA THR A 85 -2.66 -10.44 2.19
C THR A 85 -3.31 -9.39 1.29
N CYS A 86 -4.12 -8.51 1.87
CA CYS A 86 -4.71 -7.37 1.18
C CYS A 86 -4.77 -6.14 2.07
N CYS A 87 -4.69 -4.95 1.49
CA CYS A 87 -4.74 -3.68 2.22
C CYS A 87 -5.99 -2.88 1.85
N ILE A 88 -6.59 -2.26 2.87
CA ILE A 88 -7.71 -1.33 2.75
C ILE A 88 -7.19 0.07 3.05
N GLU A 89 -6.45 0.63 2.10
CA GLU A 89 -5.78 1.92 2.29
C GLU A 89 -6.74 3.09 2.11
N THR A 90 -6.62 4.14 2.94
CA THR A 90 -7.53 5.30 2.95
C THR A 90 -7.49 6.10 1.65
N TRP A 91 -6.33 6.20 1.00
CA TRP A 91 -6.14 6.96 -0.25
C TRP A 91 -6.64 6.26 -1.51
N ILE A 92 -6.96 4.97 -1.45
CA ILE A 92 -7.57 4.26 -2.59
C ILE A 92 -9.01 4.74 -2.73
N GLU A 93 -9.51 5.00 -3.93
CA GLU A 93 -10.94 5.29 -4.09
C GLU A 93 -11.76 4.00 -4.09
N GLU A 94 -12.87 3.99 -3.34
CA GLU A 94 -13.84 2.90 -3.41
C GLU A 94 -14.56 2.92 -4.77
N SER A 95 -14.62 1.78 -5.45
CA SER A 95 -15.31 1.68 -6.73
C SER A 95 -16.71 1.10 -6.55
N PHE A 96 -17.57 1.30 -7.57
CA PHE A 96 -18.89 0.67 -7.60
C PHE A 96 -18.80 -0.88 -7.57
N ILE A 97 -17.69 -1.46 -8.04
CA ILE A 97 -17.46 -2.91 -8.00
C ILE A 97 -17.39 -3.40 -6.56
N GLY A 98 -16.83 -2.60 -5.64
CA GLY A 98 -16.84 -2.88 -4.19
C GLY A 98 -18.24 -3.19 -3.65
N LYS A 99 -19.25 -2.46 -4.14
CA LYS A 99 -20.65 -2.69 -3.77
C LYS A 99 -21.24 -3.92 -4.47
N LEU A 100 -20.90 -4.16 -5.73
CA LEU A 100 -21.40 -5.30 -6.50
C LEU A 100 -20.88 -6.65 -5.99
N THR A 101 -19.60 -6.72 -5.61
CA THR A 101 -18.98 -7.96 -5.11
C THR A 101 -19.53 -8.41 -3.76
N LYS A 102 -20.46 -7.66 -3.13
CA LYS A 102 -21.27 -8.15 -2.00
C LYS A 102 -22.25 -9.25 -2.42
N TYR A 103 -22.67 -9.29 -3.68
CA TYR A 103 -23.51 -10.36 -4.23
C TYR A 103 -22.65 -11.49 -4.83
N ALA A 104 -23.08 -12.74 -4.64
CA ALA A 104 -22.28 -13.91 -5.02
C ALA A 104 -21.98 -14.01 -6.52
N VAL A 105 -22.91 -13.58 -7.37
CA VAL A 105 -22.75 -13.62 -8.84
C VAL A 105 -21.52 -12.85 -9.31
N PHE A 106 -21.20 -11.71 -8.70
CA PHE A 106 -20.04 -10.88 -9.07
C PHE A 106 -18.71 -11.40 -8.50
N ARG A 107 -18.75 -12.39 -7.59
CA ARG A 107 -17.57 -13.10 -7.06
C ARG A 107 -17.24 -14.38 -7.85
N SER A 108 -17.99 -14.69 -8.91
CA SER A 108 -17.58 -15.71 -9.89
C SER A 108 -16.38 -15.23 -10.74
N ILE A 109 -16.25 -13.92 -10.91
CA ILE A 109 -15.13 -13.27 -11.58
C ILE A 109 -13.97 -13.12 -10.58
N SER A 110 -12.72 -13.28 -11.01
CA SER A 110 -11.55 -13.13 -10.13
C SER A 110 -11.28 -11.65 -9.78
N PRO A 111 -10.70 -11.36 -8.60
CA PRO A 111 -10.24 -10.01 -8.27
C PRO A 111 -9.28 -9.41 -9.31
N TYR A 112 -8.38 -10.24 -9.87
CA TYR A 112 -7.44 -9.83 -10.90
C TYR A 112 -8.15 -9.30 -12.17
N THR A 113 -9.23 -9.97 -12.59
CA THR A 113 -10.06 -9.54 -13.71
C THR A 113 -10.74 -8.20 -13.39
N TRP A 114 -11.25 -8.03 -12.17
CA TRP A 114 -11.83 -6.76 -11.73
C TRP A 114 -10.81 -5.61 -11.74
N HIS A 115 -9.57 -5.86 -11.33
CA HIS A 115 -8.47 -4.89 -11.46
C HIS A 115 -8.22 -4.49 -12.90
N LYS A 116 -8.15 -5.44 -13.84
CA LYS A 116 -8.01 -5.12 -15.27
C LYS A 116 -9.13 -4.21 -15.77
N ILE A 117 -10.37 -4.50 -15.39
CA ILE A 117 -11.54 -3.70 -15.77
C ILE A 117 -11.46 -2.28 -15.19
N LEU A 118 -11.04 -2.15 -13.93
CA LEU A 118 -10.87 -0.84 -13.28
C LEU A 118 -9.73 -0.03 -13.88
N SER A 119 -8.60 -0.67 -14.17
CA SER A 119 -7.43 -0.02 -14.79
C SER A 119 -7.75 0.47 -16.21
N ALA A 120 -8.46 -0.35 -17.01
CA ALA A 120 -8.91 0.05 -18.34
C ALA A 120 -9.88 1.25 -18.32
N LYS A 121 -10.65 1.44 -17.24
CA LYS A 121 -11.50 2.63 -17.05
C LYS A 121 -10.72 3.85 -16.56
N ARG A 122 -9.59 3.68 -15.86
CA ARG A 122 -8.78 4.78 -15.32
C ARG A 122 -7.94 5.46 -16.40
N GLU A 123 -7.34 4.71 -17.32
CA GLU A 123 -6.48 5.26 -18.38
C GLU A 123 -7.15 6.34 -19.26
N PRO A 124 -8.38 6.14 -19.79
CA PRO A 124 -9.07 7.15 -20.58
C PRO A 124 -9.43 8.40 -19.76
N ASN A 125 -9.72 8.21 -18.47
CA ASN A 125 -10.08 9.30 -17.56
C ASN A 125 -8.87 10.17 -17.18
N ILE A 126 -7.70 9.57 -16.99
CA ILE A 126 -6.45 10.31 -16.76
C ILE A 126 -6.09 11.13 -18.00
N PHE A 127 -6.19 10.54 -19.20
CA PHE A 127 -5.96 11.25 -20.46
C PHE A 127 -6.92 12.44 -20.61
N ARG A 128 -8.23 12.22 -20.40
CA ARG A 128 -9.24 13.29 -20.44
C ARG A 128 -8.99 14.39 -19.40
N LYS A 129 -8.59 14.03 -18.17
CA LYS A 129 -8.24 15.01 -17.12
C LYS A 129 -7.01 15.83 -17.50
N LYS A 130 -5.95 15.19 -18.00
CA LYS A 130 -4.74 15.87 -18.50
C LYS A 130 -5.06 16.79 -19.68
N LEU A 131 -5.90 16.34 -20.62
CA LEU A 131 -6.33 17.14 -21.77
C LEU A 131 -7.14 18.37 -21.32
N LYS A 132 -8.11 18.19 -20.40
CA LYS A 132 -8.88 19.31 -19.83
C LYS A 132 -8.00 20.31 -19.09
N ALA A 133 -7.04 19.85 -18.30
CA ALA A 133 -6.09 20.72 -17.61
C ALA A 133 -5.21 21.50 -18.61
N LYS A 134 -4.72 20.85 -19.67
CA LYS A 134 -3.95 21.50 -20.74
C LYS A 134 -4.78 22.53 -21.51
N LEU A 135 -6.03 22.22 -21.83
CA LEU A 135 -6.96 23.15 -22.48
C LEU A 135 -7.31 24.34 -21.59
N LYS A 136 -7.55 24.13 -20.29
CA LYS A 136 -7.82 25.21 -19.33
C LYS A 136 -6.63 26.19 -19.24
N ASN A 137 -5.40 25.67 -19.22
CA ASN A 137 -4.19 26.48 -19.22
C ASN A 137 -3.96 27.27 -20.52
N LEU A 138 -4.50 26.79 -21.65
CA LEU A 138 -4.46 27.49 -22.94
C LEU A 138 -5.51 28.62 -23.02
N VAL A 139 -6.68 28.43 -22.40
CA VAL A 139 -7.76 29.42 -22.37
C VAL A 139 -7.47 30.56 -21.38
N CYS A 140 -6.82 30.28 -20.24
CA CYS A 140 -6.43 31.30 -19.25
C CYS A 140 -5.15 32.10 -19.61
N LYS A 141 -4.53 31.84 -20.77
CA LYS A 141 -3.34 32.57 -21.27
C LYS A 141 -3.65 33.57 -22.39
N LYS A 142 -4.92 33.91 -22.61
CA LYS A 142 -5.37 35.01 -23.49
C LYS A 142 -5.94 36.15 -22.68
#